data_AF-A0A7Y0SE80-F1
#
_entry.id   AF-A0A7Y0SE80-F1
#
_cell.length_a   1.000
_cell.length_b   1.000
_cell.length_c   1.000
_cell.angle_alpha   90.00
_cell.angle_beta   90.00
_cell.angle_gamma   90.00
#
_symmetry.space_group_name_H-M   'P 1'
#
loop_
_entity.id
_entity.type
_entity.pdbx_description
1 polymer ?
#
loop_
_entity_poly.entity_id
_entity_poly.type
_entity_poly.pdbx_seq_one_letter_code
_entity_poly.pdbx_strand_id
1 'polypeptide(L)'
;DLPSSGENLAVEVRLPPNAVVGDIVTVSLTEATQAASSTSDTDGYEASATLTQTDIDARSVSVEFDKAPTEGQYVLEEKVTDSTGNTVKF
;
A
#
# COMPACT_ATOMS: atom_id res chain seq x y z
N ASP A 1 8.08 9.89 -11.36
CA ASP A 1 9.27 9.03 -11.38
C ASP A 1 8.93 7.69 -10.77
N LEU A 2 9.33 6.60 -11.42
CA LEU A 2 9.37 5.29 -10.79
C LEU A 2 10.77 5.13 -10.18
N PRO A 3 10.91 4.49 -8.99
CA PRO A 3 12.21 4.34 -8.34
C PRO A 3 13.19 3.57 -9.22
N SER A 4 14.48 3.90 -9.07
CA SER A 4 15.58 3.27 -9.81
C SER A 4 15.61 1.76 -9.52
N SER A 5 15.90 0.95 -10.55
CA SER A 5 16.02 -0.51 -10.38
C SER A 5 16.97 -0.87 -9.23
N GLY A 6 16.44 -1.52 -8.19
CA GLY A 6 17.18 -1.96 -7.00
C GLY A 6 16.84 -1.22 -5.71
N GLU A 7 16.13 -0.09 -5.78
CA GLU A 7 15.48 0.50 -4.62
C GLU A 7 14.14 -0.20 -4.36
N ASN A 8 13.81 -0.39 -3.08
CA ASN A 8 12.51 -0.84 -2.68
C ASN A 8 11.45 0.10 -3.25
N LEU A 9 10.36 -0.45 -3.80
CA LEU A 9 9.28 0.39 -4.27
C LEU A 9 8.67 1.10 -3.06
N ALA A 10 8.61 2.41 -3.10
CA ALA A 10 7.87 3.22 -2.14
C ALA A 10 6.64 3.80 -2.85
N VAL A 11 5.48 3.58 -2.25
CA VAL A 11 4.20 4.11 -2.72
C VAL A 11 3.76 5.20 -1.75
N GLU A 12 3.59 6.41 -2.27
CA GLU A 12 2.96 7.49 -1.53
C GLU A 12 1.43 7.31 -1.59
N VAL A 13 0.84 6.93 -0.47
CA VAL A 13 -0.60 6.73 -0.34
C VAL A 13 -1.22 7.98 0.25
N ARG A 14 -2.28 8.49 -0.38
CA ARG A 14 -3.03 9.64 0.13
C ARG A 14 -4.05 9.19 1.17
N LEU A 15 -4.01 9.81 2.33
CA LEU A 15 -4.85 9.41 3.46
C LEU A 15 -6.24 10.03 3.38
N PRO A 16 -7.30 9.27 3.74
CA PRO A 16 -8.64 9.81 3.81
C PRO A 16 -8.77 10.80 5.00
N PRO A 17 -9.75 11.72 4.96
CA PRO A 17 -9.86 12.80 5.95
C PRO A 17 -10.13 12.31 7.38
N ASN A 18 -10.72 11.12 7.50
CA ASN A 18 -11.05 10.42 8.74
C ASN A 18 -9.92 9.49 9.25
N ALA A 19 -8.79 9.39 8.54
CA ALA A 19 -7.63 8.64 9.04
C ALA A 19 -7.10 9.28 10.33
N VAL A 20 -6.68 8.42 11.26
CA VAL A 20 -6.15 8.81 12.57
C VAL A 20 -4.83 8.10 12.85
N VAL A 21 -4.09 8.63 13.83
CA VAL A 21 -2.83 8.03 14.28
C VAL A 21 -3.10 6.62 14.79
N GLY A 22 -2.26 5.67 14.37
CA GLY A 22 -2.40 4.26 14.71
C GLY A 22 -3.25 3.45 13.72
N ASP A 23 -3.88 4.07 12.74
CA ASP A 23 -4.41 3.34 11.58
C ASP A 23 -3.26 2.70 10.79
N ILE A 24 -3.56 1.65 10.05
CA ILE A 24 -2.61 0.86 9.26
C ILE A 24 -3.01 0.99 7.80
N VAL A 25 -2.08 1.45 6.98
CA VAL A 25 -2.22 1.47 5.53
C VAL A 25 -1.51 0.24 4.99
N THR A 26 -2.24 -0.60 4.27
CA THR A 26 -1.73 -1.76 3.55
C THR A 26 -1.78 -1.45 2.06
N VAL A 27 -0.68 -1.69 1.37
CA VAL A 27 -0.58 -1.61 -0.09
C VAL A 27 -0.23 -2.99 -0.61
N SER A 28 -1.03 -3.47 -1.55
CA SER A 28 -0.83 -4.76 -2.20
C SER A 28 -0.58 -4.52 -3.70
N LEU A 29 0.41 -5.23 -4.24
CA LEU A 29 0.74 -5.24 -5.66
C LEU A 29 0.51 -6.64 -6.20
N THR A 30 -0.45 -6.75 -7.10
CA THR A 30 -0.80 -7.99 -7.78
C THR A 30 -0.42 -7.87 -9.24
N GLU A 31 0.26 -8.87 -9.82
CA GLU A 31 0.52 -8.86 -11.27
C GLU A 31 -0.78 -8.73 -12.06
N ALA A 32 -0.83 -7.84 -13.06
CA ALA A 32 -2.05 -7.53 -13.80
C ALA A 32 -2.67 -8.76 -14.49
N THR A 33 -1.83 -9.72 -14.88
CA THR A 33 -2.24 -11.01 -15.44
C THR A 33 -2.95 -11.90 -14.41
N GLN A 34 -2.53 -11.84 -13.15
CA GLN A 34 -3.12 -12.59 -12.03
C GLN A 34 -4.37 -11.89 -11.46
N ALA A 35 -4.37 -10.55 -11.41
CA ALA A 35 -5.53 -9.75 -11.00
C ALA A 35 -6.75 -10.02 -11.90
N ALA A 36 -6.53 -10.30 -13.19
CA ALA A 36 -7.57 -10.68 -14.14
C ALA A 36 -8.15 -12.09 -13.91
N SER A 37 -7.46 -12.95 -13.15
CA SER A 37 -7.84 -14.35 -12.94
C SER A 37 -8.66 -14.62 -11.67
N SER A 38 -8.87 -13.63 -10.79
CA SER A 38 -9.67 -13.75 -9.56
C SER A 38 -9.33 -14.97 -8.68
N THR A 39 -8.12 -15.51 -8.79
CA THR A 39 -7.64 -16.61 -7.97
C THR A 39 -6.95 -16.05 -6.74
N SER A 40 -7.51 -16.31 -5.55
CA SER A 40 -7.05 -15.80 -4.25
C SER A 40 -5.66 -16.26 -3.80
N ASP A 41 -4.95 -17.06 -4.61
CA ASP A 41 -3.55 -17.41 -4.40
C ASP A 41 -2.67 -16.32 -5.01
N THR A 42 -2.71 -15.13 -4.42
CA THR A 42 -1.96 -13.98 -4.94
C THR A 42 -0.50 -14.10 -4.51
N ASP A 43 0.38 -14.54 -5.42
CA ASP A 43 1.83 -14.29 -5.34
C ASP A 43 2.11 -12.78 -5.57
N GLY A 44 1.56 -11.95 -4.68
CA GLY A 44 1.66 -10.48 -4.72
C GLY A 44 2.66 -9.97 -3.70
N TYR A 45 3.11 -8.74 -3.90
CA TYR A 45 3.87 -8.01 -2.88
C TYR A 45 2.89 -7.31 -1.96
N GLU A 46 3.11 -7.37 -0.66
CA GLU A 46 2.33 -6.61 0.33
C GLU A 46 3.28 -5.83 1.23
N ALA A 47 2.92 -4.58 1.50
CA ALA A 47 3.61 -3.72 2.42
C ALA A 47 2.60 -2.98 3.29
N SER A 48 2.98 -2.66 4.52
CA SER A 48 2.10 -1.90 5.40
C SER A 48 2.87 -0.87 6.23
N ALA A 49 2.21 0.25 6.51
CA ALA A 49 2.73 1.31 7.35
C ALA A 49 1.69 1.73 8.39
N THR A 50 2.12 1.91 9.64
CA THR A 50 1.28 2.47 10.69
C THR A 50 1.35 3.99 10.64
N LEU A 51 0.19 4.66 10.62
CA LEU A 51 0.09 6.10 10.55
C LEU A 51 0.60 6.76 11.83
N THR A 52 1.50 7.71 11.65
CA THR A 52 2.00 8.60 12.68
C THR A 52 1.31 9.96 12.60
N GLN A 53 1.48 10.81 13.62
CA GLN A 53 0.92 12.17 13.58
C GLN A 53 1.44 12.98 12.38
N THR A 54 2.71 12.79 12.02
CA THR A 54 3.31 13.43 10.84
C THR A 54 2.57 13.07 9.56
N ASP A 55 2.17 11.80 9.40
CA ASP A 55 1.46 11.33 8.21
C ASP A 55 0.04 11.93 8.15
N ILE A 56 -0.65 12.00 9.29
CA ILE A 56 -1.97 12.64 9.38
C ILE A 56 -1.89 14.14 9.03
N ASP A 57 -0.84 14.82 9.50
CA ASP A 57 -0.62 16.24 9.24
C ASP A 57 -0.28 16.48 7.75
N ALA A 58 0.53 15.60 7.15
CA ALA A 58 0.87 15.62 5.73
C ALA A 58 -0.27 15.14 4.81
N ARG A 59 -1.24 14.38 5.36
CA ARG A 59 -2.30 13.66 4.63
C ARG A 59 -1.77 12.66 3.61
N SER A 60 -0.58 12.13 3.85
CA SER A 60 0.05 11.09 3.05
C SER A 60 0.93 10.22 3.94
N VAL A 61 1.14 8.97 3.51
CA VAL A 61 2.12 8.05 4.10
C VAL A 61 2.92 7.40 2.99
N SER A 62 4.21 7.21 3.20
CA SER A 62 5.06 6.45 2.29
C SER A 62 5.11 5.00 2.76
N VAL A 63 4.58 4.09 1.94
CA VAL A 63 4.62 2.64 2.20
C VAL A 63 5.72 2.04 1.35
N GLU A 64 6.79 1.58 2.01
CA GLU A 64 7.93 0.94 1.36
C GLU A 64 7.77 -0.58 1.39
N PHE A 65 7.95 -1.21 0.23
CA PHE A 65 7.95 -2.67 0.11
C PHE A 65 9.30 -3.25 0.52
N ASP A 66 9.31 -4.30 1.35
CA ASP A 66 10.54 -4.96 1.80
C ASP A 66 11.38 -5.57 0.66
N LYS A 67 10.78 -5.73 -0.52
CA LYS A 67 11.41 -6.29 -1.70
C LYS A 67 11.06 -5.43 -2.91
N ALA A 68 12.06 -5.21 -3.76
CA ALA A 68 11.83 -4.66 -5.08
C ALA A 68 10.93 -5.62 -5.88
N PRO A 69 9.79 -5.15 -6.40
CA PRO A 69 8.99 -5.96 -7.32
C PRO A 69 9.78 -6.28 -8.58
N THR A 70 9.58 -7.48 -9.13
CA THR A 70 10.14 -7.83 -10.43
C THR A 70 9.61 -6.91 -11.53
N GLU A 71 10.31 -6.79 -12.66
CA GLU A 71 9.84 -5.98 -13.77
C GLU A 71 8.55 -6.60 -14.37
N GLY A 72 7.47 -5.81 -14.41
CA GLY A 72 6.16 -6.28 -14.85
C GLY A 72 5.07 -5.21 -14.69
N GLN A 73 3.85 -5.54 -15.14
CA GLN A 73 2.67 -4.72 -14.88
C GLN A 73 1.97 -5.22 -13.62
N TYR A 74 1.76 -4.32 -12.67
CA TYR A 74 1.10 -4.59 -11.41
C TYR A 74 -0.14 -3.71 -11.27
N VAL A 75 -1.16 -4.27 -10.64
CA VAL A 75 -2.31 -3.58 -10.10
C VAL A 75 -2.00 -3.24 -8.64
N LEU A 76 -2.15 -1.98 -8.30
CA LEU A 76 -1.92 -1.45 -6.96
C LEU A 76 -3.26 -1.30 -6.26
N GLU A 77 -3.38 -1.94 -5.10
CA GLU A 77 -4.54 -1.83 -4.22
C GLU A 77 -4.12 -1.23 -2.87
N GLU A 78 -4.84 -0.22 -2.42
CA GLU A 78 -4.58 0.48 -1.16
C GLU A 78 -5.75 0.25 -0.21
N LYS A 79 -5.44 -0.08 1.04
CA LYS A 79 -6.44 -0.28 2.08
C LYS A 79 -5.97 0.39 3.36
N VAL A 80 -6.81 1.25 3.93
CA VAL A 80 -6.58 1.79 5.27
C VAL A 80 -7.47 1.02 6.24
N THR A 81 -6.90 0.48 7.30
CA THR A 81 -7.62 -0.18 8.40
C THR A 81 -7.35 0.54 9.71
N ASP A 82 -8.36 0.69 10.54
CA ASP A 82 -8.17 1.22 11.88
C ASP A 82 -7.46 0.20 12.79
N SER A 83 -7.04 0.65 13.98
CA SER A 83 -6.44 -0.22 15.01
C SER A 83 -7.32 -1.40 15.46
N THR A 84 -8.60 -1.42 15.08
CA THR A 84 -9.54 -2.52 15.35
C THR A 84 -9.76 -3.45 14.16
N GLY A 85 -9.09 -3.18 13.03
CA GLY A 85 -9.16 -3.96 11.79
C GLY A 85 -10.29 -3.57 10.85
N ASN A 86 -11.05 -2.50 11.14
CA ASN A 86 -12.12 -2.05 10.25
C ASN A 86 -11.52 -1.21 9.12
N THR A 87 -12.04 -1.38 7.90
CA THR A 87 -11.60 -0.56 6.77
C THR A 87 -12.08 0.88 6.97
N VAL A 88 -11.14 1.81 7.02
CA VAL A 88 -11.40 3.25 7.02
C VAL A 88 -11.88 3.61 5.63
N LYS A 89 -13.14 4.04 5.52
CA LYS A 89 -13.71 4.42 4.23
C LYS A 89 -13.07 5.69 3.73
N PHE A 90 -12.63 5.66 2.47
CA PHE A 90 -12.19 6.80 1.68
C PHE A 90 -13.34 7.76 1.37
#